data_AF-A0A2V5P2G2-F1
#
_entry.id   AF-A0A2V5P2G2-F1
#
_cell.length_a   1.000
_cell.length_b   1.000
_cell.length_c   1.000
_cell.angle_alpha   90.00
_cell.angle_beta   90.00
_cell.angle_gamma   90.00
#
_symmetry.space_group_name_H-M   'P 1'
#
loop_
_entity.id
_entity.type
_entity.pdbx_description
1 polymer ?
#
loop_
_entity_poly.entity_id
_entity_poly.type
_entity_poly.pdbx_seq_one_letter_code
_entity_poly.pdbx_strand_id
1 'polypeptide(L)'
;IGPEAAGSFERAAASLANAVVQRVQRARQILSEPEPEPIHFDSTGLAALRKWQMLDIRGTGKLDQVADANGIQTLRIVAGPEGRCTASWRTRVVVPGGRYAFEGRVRTRGVVPLQKDVGTKGVGAGLRQSQRQARKHGLTGDNEWRQAEYEFTVPGESEEIALLCELRAEKGEVWFELASLKLRKL
;
A
#
# COMPACT_ATOMS: atom_id res chain seq x y z
N ILE A 1 -18.70 0.02 41.03
CA ILE A 1 -17.92 0.27 39.78
C ILE A 1 -18.38 1.64 39.30
N GLY A 2 -17.50 2.64 39.28
CA GLY A 2 -17.88 4.01 38.90
C GLY A 2 -18.26 4.12 37.42
N PRO A 3 -19.07 5.12 37.02
CA PRO A 3 -19.51 5.31 35.64
C PRO A 3 -18.35 5.37 34.63
N GLU A 4 -17.22 5.98 35.02
CA GLU A 4 -16.00 6.03 34.18
C GLU A 4 -15.36 4.66 33.95
N ALA A 5 -15.37 3.78 34.96
CA ALA A 5 -14.82 2.44 34.86
C ALA A 5 -15.68 1.53 33.96
N ALA A 6 -17.00 1.69 34.01
CA ALA A 6 -17.92 1.01 33.10
C ALA A 6 -17.74 1.49 31.64
N GLY A 7 -17.66 2.79 31.41
CA GLY A 7 -17.43 3.35 30.07
C GLY A 7 -16.05 3.01 29.48
N SER A 8 -15.02 2.86 30.33
CA SER A 8 -13.70 2.39 29.91
C SER A 8 -13.72 0.93 29.44
N PHE A 9 -14.40 0.07 30.21
CA PHE A 9 -14.55 -1.35 29.88
C PHE A 9 -15.32 -1.56 28.56
N GLU A 10 -16.42 -0.84 28.35
CA GLU A 10 -17.20 -0.91 27.11
C GLU A 10 -16.38 -0.49 25.87
N ARG A 11 -15.61 0.61 25.98
CA ARG A 11 -14.70 1.04 24.90
C ARG A 11 -13.62 0.02 24.59
N ALA A 12 -13.06 -0.62 25.61
CA ALA A 12 -12.04 -1.66 25.45
C ALA A 12 -12.63 -2.91 24.78
N ALA A 13 -13.82 -3.35 25.20
CA ALA A 13 -14.53 -4.47 24.61
C ALA A 13 -14.88 -4.21 23.14
N ALA A 14 -15.41 -3.03 22.81
CA ALA A 14 -15.70 -2.62 21.44
C ALA A 14 -14.43 -2.56 20.57
N SER A 15 -13.31 -2.08 21.12
CA SER A 15 -12.02 -2.03 20.41
C SER A 15 -11.49 -3.43 20.11
N LEU A 16 -11.59 -4.37 21.06
CA LEU A 16 -11.19 -5.75 20.86
C LEU A 16 -12.08 -6.45 19.82
N ALA A 17 -13.40 -6.30 19.92
CA ALA A 17 -14.34 -6.87 18.96
C ALA A 17 -14.05 -6.37 17.53
N ASN A 18 -13.85 -5.07 17.36
CA ASN A 18 -13.45 -4.49 16.09
C ASN A 18 -12.12 -5.05 15.58
N ALA A 19 -11.12 -5.21 16.45
CA ALA A 19 -9.84 -5.81 16.07
C ALA A 19 -9.98 -7.27 15.60
N VAL A 20 -10.86 -8.06 16.23
CA VAL A 20 -11.14 -9.45 15.83
C VAL A 20 -11.81 -9.50 14.47
N VAL A 21 -12.87 -8.71 14.25
CA VAL A 21 -13.59 -8.65 12.97
C VAL A 21 -12.63 -8.27 11.84
N GLN A 22 -11.79 -7.26 12.06
CA GLN A 22 -10.80 -6.81 11.08
C GLN A 22 -9.75 -7.88 10.78
N ARG A 23 -9.33 -8.67 11.77
CA ARG A 23 -8.41 -9.81 11.55
C ARG A 23 -9.07 -10.93 10.76
N VAL A 24 -10.32 -11.28 11.06
CA VAL A 24 -11.07 -12.32 10.33
C VAL A 24 -11.29 -11.91 8.87
N GLN A 25 -11.68 -10.66 8.61
CA GLN A 25 -11.83 -10.13 7.25
C GLN A 25 -10.51 -10.20 6.49
N ARG A 26 -9.40 -9.79 7.12
CA ARG A 26 -8.07 -9.90 6.53
C ARG A 26 -7.68 -11.35 6.23
N ALA A 27 -7.94 -12.28 7.14
CA ALA A 27 -7.62 -13.69 6.95
C ALA A 27 -8.43 -14.30 5.79
N ARG A 28 -9.73 -14.01 5.72
CA ARG A 28 -10.58 -14.45 4.60
C ARG A 28 -10.06 -13.94 3.27
N GLN A 29 -9.65 -12.67 3.21
CA GLN A 29 -9.09 -12.10 1.99
C GLN A 29 -7.79 -12.81 1.59
N ILE A 30 -6.85 -12.98 2.52
CA ILE A 30 -5.58 -13.70 2.28
C ILE A 30 -5.82 -15.13 1.79
N LEU A 31 -6.78 -15.86 2.37
CA LEU A 31 -7.10 -17.24 2.00
C LEU A 31 -7.81 -17.35 0.64
N SER A 32 -8.42 -16.26 0.15
CA SER A 32 -9.04 -16.20 -1.17
C SER A 32 -8.10 -15.73 -2.28
N GLU A 33 -6.91 -15.24 -1.92
CA GLU A 33 -5.92 -14.79 -2.89
C GLU A 33 -5.27 -16.00 -3.56
N PRO A 34 -5.08 -15.98 -4.89
CA PRO A 34 -4.31 -17.00 -5.59
C PRO A 34 -2.89 -17.13 -5.00
N GLU A 35 -2.31 -18.32 -5.09
CA GLU A 35 -0.91 -18.50 -4.74
C GLU A 35 -0.02 -17.59 -5.61
N PRO A 36 0.96 -16.91 -5.01
CA PRO A 36 1.83 -16.00 -5.74
C PRO A 36 2.78 -16.75 -6.65
N GLU A 37 2.92 -16.25 -7.87
CA GLU A 37 3.82 -16.81 -8.87
C GLU A 37 5.28 -16.33 -8.63
N PRO A 38 6.28 -17.14 -9.00
CA PRO A 38 7.67 -16.69 -9.12
C PRO A 38 7.79 -15.47 -10.05
N ILE A 39 8.53 -14.46 -9.61
CA ILE A 39 8.84 -13.30 -10.45
C ILE A 39 9.87 -13.70 -11.52
N HIS A 40 9.63 -13.28 -12.76
CA HIS A 40 10.59 -13.43 -13.85
C HIS A 40 11.28 -12.09 -14.13
N PHE A 41 12.61 -12.08 -13.98
CA PHE A 41 13.45 -10.96 -14.38
C PHE A 41 13.96 -11.16 -15.81
N ASP A 42 13.99 -10.09 -16.59
CA ASP A 42 14.64 -10.08 -17.90
C ASP A 42 16.17 -10.05 -17.77
N SER A 43 16.86 -10.05 -18.92
CA SER A 43 18.33 -10.00 -19.00
C SER A 43 18.93 -8.72 -18.43
N THR A 44 18.14 -7.68 -18.22
CA THR A 44 18.56 -6.40 -17.62
C THR A 44 18.32 -6.34 -16.11
N GLY A 45 17.75 -7.40 -15.52
CA GLY A 45 17.42 -7.46 -14.10
C GLY A 45 16.15 -6.70 -13.73
N LEU A 46 15.25 -6.46 -14.68
CA LEU A 46 13.95 -5.84 -14.46
C LEU A 46 12.82 -6.88 -14.50
N ALA A 47 11.80 -6.68 -13.67
CA ALA A 47 10.59 -7.49 -13.69
C ALA A 47 9.34 -6.63 -13.60
N ALA A 48 8.46 -6.74 -14.60
CA ALA A 48 7.21 -6.00 -14.67
C ALA A 48 6.16 -6.51 -13.66
N LEU A 49 5.46 -5.60 -12.98
CA LEU A 49 4.39 -5.94 -12.04
C LEU A 49 3.04 -5.53 -12.63
N ARG A 50 2.16 -6.51 -12.88
CA ARG A 50 0.88 -6.29 -13.61
C ARG A 50 -0.36 -6.78 -12.88
N LYS A 51 -0.24 -7.81 -12.02
CA LYS A 51 -1.37 -8.42 -11.30
C LYS A 51 -1.63 -7.70 -9.99
N TRP A 52 -2.45 -6.65 -10.01
CA TRP A 52 -2.74 -5.81 -8.84
C TRP A 52 -4.15 -6.05 -8.29
N GLN A 53 -4.25 -6.14 -6.97
CA GLN A 53 -5.49 -6.31 -6.23
C GLN A 53 -5.74 -5.12 -5.31
N MET A 54 -7.00 -4.72 -5.18
CA MET A 54 -7.41 -3.66 -4.27
C MET A 54 -7.43 -4.18 -2.84
N LEU A 55 -6.92 -3.38 -1.90
CA LEU A 55 -7.11 -3.60 -0.49
C LEU A 55 -7.47 -2.29 0.24
N ASP A 56 -8.70 -2.25 0.74
CA ASP A 56 -9.19 -1.24 1.67
C ASP A 56 -10.13 -1.87 2.70
N ILE A 57 -9.53 -2.45 3.75
CA ILE A 57 -10.27 -3.19 4.79
C ILE A 57 -11.25 -2.27 5.54
N ARG A 58 -10.99 -0.95 5.56
CA ARG A 58 -11.78 0.02 6.32
C ARG A 58 -12.82 0.75 5.46
N GLY A 59 -12.82 0.55 4.14
CA GLY A 59 -13.68 1.30 3.22
C GLY A 59 -13.43 2.81 3.29
N THR A 60 -12.18 3.22 3.50
CA THR A 60 -11.78 4.62 3.75
C THR A 60 -11.21 5.32 2.52
N GLY A 61 -11.16 4.63 1.38
CA GLY A 61 -10.76 5.20 0.11
C GLY A 61 -11.50 4.55 -1.06
N LYS A 62 -11.53 5.27 -2.19
CA LYS A 62 -11.99 4.72 -3.46
C LYS A 62 -10.78 4.28 -4.28
N LEU A 63 -10.79 3.04 -4.74
CA LEU A 63 -9.76 2.48 -5.61
C LEU A 63 -10.39 2.15 -6.95
N ASP A 64 -9.78 2.61 -8.04
CA ASP A 64 -10.18 2.26 -9.40
C ASP A 64 -8.95 2.21 -10.33
N GLN A 65 -9.06 1.42 -11.41
CA GLN A 65 -8.13 1.49 -12.52
C GLN A 65 -8.70 2.44 -13.56
N VAL A 66 -7.96 3.50 -13.89
CA VAL A 66 -8.44 4.54 -14.82
C VAL A 66 -7.35 4.95 -15.77
N ALA A 67 -7.71 5.26 -17.02
CA ALA A 67 -6.85 5.97 -17.93
C ALA A 67 -6.81 7.46 -17.56
N ASP A 68 -5.65 8.10 -17.61
CA ASP A 68 -5.59 9.56 -17.57
C ASP A 68 -5.93 10.19 -18.93
N ALA A 69 -5.90 11.52 -19.02
CA ALA A 69 -6.23 12.25 -20.25
C ALA A 69 -5.32 11.90 -21.45
N ASN A 70 -4.14 11.32 -21.20
CA ASN A 70 -3.18 10.89 -22.22
C ASN A 70 -3.27 9.38 -22.50
N GLY A 71 -4.27 8.68 -21.95
CA GLY A 71 -4.44 7.23 -22.11
C GLY A 71 -3.52 6.39 -21.22
N ILE A 72 -2.82 6.99 -20.24
CA ILE A 72 -1.95 6.24 -19.34
C ILE A 72 -2.81 5.46 -18.35
N GLN A 73 -2.69 4.14 -18.36
CA GLN A 73 -3.37 3.28 -17.38
C GLN A 73 -2.79 3.49 -15.99
N THR A 74 -3.64 3.79 -15.02
CA THR A 74 -3.25 4.08 -13.64
C THR A 74 -3.98 3.21 -12.63
N LEU A 75 -3.31 2.92 -11.53
CA LEU A 75 -3.92 2.49 -10.28
C LEU A 75 -4.18 3.74 -9.44
N ARG A 76 -5.44 4.13 -9.25
CA ARG A 76 -5.80 5.33 -8.49
C ARG A 76 -6.30 4.97 -7.10
N ILE A 77 -6.02 5.86 -6.15
CA ILE A 77 -6.62 5.85 -4.82
C ILE A 77 -7.06 7.27 -4.47
N VAL A 78 -8.31 7.43 -4.05
CA VAL A 78 -8.88 8.69 -3.56
C VAL A 78 -9.23 8.53 -2.08
N ALA A 79 -8.77 9.44 -1.23
CA ALA A 79 -9.14 9.44 0.18
C ALA A 79 -10.65 9.72 0.35
N GLY A 80 -11.32 8.91 1.16
CA GLY A 80 -12.73 9.07 1.50
C GLY A 80 -12.98 10.25 2.46
N PRO A 81 -14.26 10.66 2.63
CA PRO A 81 -14.63 11.83 3.41
C PRO A 81 -14.35 11.68 4.92
N GLU A 82 -14.07 10.48 5.43
CA GLU A 82 -13.83 10.21 6.85
C GLU A 82 -12.46 10.68 7.36
N GLY A 83 -11.61 11.24 6.51
CA GLY A 83 -10.33 11.83 6.95
C GLY A 83 -9.29 10.81 7.42
N ARG A 84 -9.45 9.54 7.06
CA ARG A 84 -8.64 8.44 7.65
C ARG A 84 -8.24 7.37 6.65
N CYS A 85 -8.06 7.74 5.38
CA CYS A 85 -7.75 6.82 4.29
C CYS A 85 -6.48 6.01 4.57
N THR A 86 -6.62 4.69 4.60
CA THR A 86 -5.52 3.74 4.54
C THR A 86 -5.88 2.66 3.53
N ALA A 87 -5.52 2.91 2.27
CA ALA A 87 -5.85 2.06 1.15
C ALA A 87 -4.60 1.75 0.33
N SER A 88 -4.58 0.58 -0.31
CA SER A 88 -3.46 0.17 -1.14
C SER A 88 -3.88 -0.74 -2.29
N TRP A 89 -3.18 -0.61 -3.41
CA TRP A 89 -3.08 -1.69 -4.39
C TRP A 89 -1.93 -2.61 -3.98
N ARG A 90 -2.13 -3.92 -4.09
CA ARG A 90 -1.14 -4.94 -3.70
C ARG A 90 -0.91 -5.96 -4.79
N THR A 91 0.32 -6.43 -4.88
CA THR A 91 0.71 -7.63 -5.63
C THR A 91 1.59 -8.48 -4.74
N ARG A 92 1.43 -9.80 -4.82
CA ARG A 92 2.26 -10.80 -4.14
C ARG A 92 3.09 -11.53 -5.19
N VAL A 93 4.37 -11.73 -4.90
CA VAL A 93 5.32 -12.37 -5.81
C VAL A 93 6.34 -13.16 -4.99
N VAL A 94 6.81 -14.28 -5.54
CA VAL A 94 7.93 -15.04 -4.96
C VAL A 94 9.23 -14.54 -5.60
N VAL A 95 10.17 -14.09 -4.77
CA VAL A 95 11.41 -13.42 -5.21
C VAL A 95 12.63 -14.12 -4.62
N PRO A 96 13.68 -14.39 -5.40
CA PRO A 96 14.94 -14.92 -4.88
C PRO A 96 15.60 -14.00 -3.85
N GLY A 97 16.51 -14.54 -3.04
CA GLY A 97 17.36 -13.74 -2.16
C GLY A 97 18.15 -12.67 -2.92
N GLY A 98 18.25 -11.46 -2.36
CA GLY A 98 18.96 -10.36 -2.99
C GLY A 98 18.51 -8.96 -2.56
N ARG A 99 19.12 -7.94 -3.16
CA ARG A 99 18.72 -6.54 -3.00
C ARG A 99 17.92 -6.08 -4.20
N TYR A 100 16.87 -5.31 -3.94
CA TYR A 100 15.93 -4.88 -4.96
C TYR A 100 15.46 -3.44 -4.72
N ALA A 101 15.09 -2.76 -5.80
CA ALA A 101 14.29 -1.55 -5.78
C ALA A 101 12.91 -1.86 -6.37
N PHE A 102 11.85 -1.54 -5.63
CA PHE A 102 10.50 -1.43 -6.19
C PHE A 102 10.28 0.00 -6.66
N GLU A 103 10.02 0.18 -7.94
CA GLU A 103 9.99 1.49 -8.58
C GLU A 103 8.79 1.69 -9.51
N GLY A 104 8.44 2.96 -9.73
CA GLY A 104 7.36 3.37 -10.63
C GLY A 104 7.10 4.87 -10.60
N ARG A 105 6.32 5.37 -11.57
CA ARG A 105 5.90 6.78 -11.63
C ARG A 105 4.63 7.00 -10.82
N VAL A 106 4.63 8.09 -10.06
CA VAL A 106 3.56 8.47 -9.13
C VAL A 106 3.20 9.94 -9.35
N ARG A 107 1.90 10.24 -9.34
CA ARG A 107 1.34 11.60 -9.34
C ARG A 107 0.42 11.74 -8.14
N THR A 108 0.42 12.91 -7.49
CA THR A 108 -0.49 13.18 -6.36
C THR A 108 -1.23 14.49 -6.55
N ARG A 109 -2.44 14.58 -6.00
CA ARG A 109 -3.20 15.84 -5.91
C ARG A 109 -3.78 16.00 -4.51
N GLY A 110 -3.48 17.13 -3.87
CA GLY A 110 -4.04 17.56 -2.59
C GLY A 110 -3.78 16.60 -1.42
N VAL A 111 -2.73 15.78 -1.48
CA VAL A 111 -2.48 14.74 -0.47
C VAL A 111 -2.10 15.37 0.85
N VAL A 112 -2.95 15.25 1.85
CA VAL A 112 -2.63 15.59 3.24
C VAL A 112 -2.46 14.29 4.03
N PRO A 113 -1.28 14.03 4.62
CA PRO A 113 -1.01 12.77 5.29
C PRO A 113 -1.79 12.64 6.60
N LEU A 114 -1.99 11.40 7.04
CA LEU A 114 -2.48 11.13 8.40
C LEU A 114 -1.42 11.57 9.41
N GLN A 115 -1.74 12.53 10.29
CA GLN A 115 -0.77 13.05 11.27
C GLN A 115 -0.15 11.96 12.15
N LYS A 116 -0.96 10.98 12.57
CA LYS A 116 -0.50 9.82 13.37
C LYS A 116 0.56 8.94 12.70
N ASP A 117 0.68 9.00 11.37
CA ASP A 117 1.59 8.15 10.60
C ASP A 117 2.93 8.85 10.30
N VAL A 118 3.06 10.14 10.62
CA VAL A 118 4.31 10.90 10.54
C VAL A 118 5.36 10.27 11.47
N GLY A 119 6.48 9.84 10.90
CA GLY A 119 7.57 9.18 11.63
C GLY A 119 7.36 7.70 11.96
N THR A 120 6.24 7.06 11.58
CA THR A 120 5.96 5.67 11.97
C THR A 120 5.76 4.71 10.80
N LYS A 121 4.77 4.94 9.93
CA LYS A 121 4.36 3.97 8.88
C LYS A 121 4.63 4.46 7.45
N GLY A 122 4.95 5.74 7.29
CA GLY A 122 5.11 6.41 6.00
C GLY A 122 4.01 7.45 5.76
N VAL A 123 4.36 8.54 5.09
CA VAL A 123 3.56 9.78 5.04
C VAL A 123 2.94 9.99 3.67
N GLY A 124 1.61 10.04 3.56
CA GLY A 124 0.93 10.33 2.30
C GLY A 124 0.96 9.16 1.32
N ALA A 125 1.30 9.42 0.07
CA ALA A 125 1.30 8.43 -1.01
C ALA A 125 2.70 7.86 -1.30
N GLY A 126 2.80 6.58 -1.71
CA GLY A 126 4.05 6.03 -2.26
C GLY A 126 4.11 4.51 -2.36
N LEU A 127 5.30 4.01 -2.68
CA LEU A 127 5.61 2.58 -2.86
C LEU A 127 6.19 1.96 -1.58
N ARG A 128 5.85 0.70 -1.32
CA ARG A 128 6.31 -0.02 -0.11
C ARG A 128 6.37 -1.52 -0.32
N GLN A 129 7.30 -2.20 0.36
CA GLN A 129 7.23 -3.64 0.60
C GLN A 129 6.63 -3.90 2.00
N SER A 130 5.79 -4.93 2.13
CA SER A 130 4.95 -5.22 3.30
C SER A 130 5.69 -5.30 4.65
N GLN A 131 7.00 -5.55 4.65
CA GLN A 131 7.77 -5.90 5.83
C GLN A 131 8.76 -4.80 6.29
N ARG A 132 8.72 -4.58 7.61
CA ARG A 132 9.80 -4.12 8.51
C ARG A 132 10.21 -2.65 8.55
N GLN A 133 10.01 -1.81 7.54
CA GLN A 133 10.42 -0.40 7.65
C GLN A 133 9.33 0.59 7.24
N ALA A 134 9.31 1.72 7.94
CA ALA A 134 8.53 2.88 7.54
C ALA A 134 8.95 3.30 6.14
N ARG A 135 7.98 3.69 5.31
CA ARG A 135 8.30 4.27 4.00
C ARG A 135 9.02 5.60 4.20
N LYS A 136 10.27 5.68 3.74
CA LYS A 136 11.13 6.87 3.89
C LYS A 136 10.73 8.02 2.95
N HIS A 137 10.20 7.72 1.76
CA HIS A 137 9.95 8.72 0.72
C HIS A 137 8.45 8.95 0.47
N GLY A 138 7.84 9.71 1.40
CA GLY A 138 6.50 10.31 1.36
C GLY A 138 6.24 11.23 0.17
N LEU A 139 5.13 11.07 -0.57
CA LEU A 139 4.59 12.14 -1.40
C LEU A 139 3.38 12.77 -0.72
N THR A 140 3.41 14.09 -0.58
CA THR A 140 2.35 14.93 -0.02
C THR A 140 2.11 16.13 -0.92
N GLY A 141 0.96 16.78 -0.79
CA GLY A 141 0.53 17.89 -1.63
C GLY A 141 0.29 17.47 -3.08
N ASP A 142 0.54 18.41 -3.98
CA ASP A 142 0.47 18.24 -5.43
C ASP A 142 1.85 17.87 -5.97
N ASN A 143 1.92 16.80 -6.76
CA ASN A 143 3.14 16.41 -7.48
C ASN A 143 2.74 15.95 -8.87
N GLU A 144 3.39 16.50 -9.89
CA GLU A 144 3.37 15.93 -11.23
C GLU A 144 4.02 14.54 -11.25
N TRP A 145 3.87 13.82 -12.36
CA TRP A 145 4.45 12.49 -12.55
C TRP A 145 5.95 12.49 -12.24
N ARG A 146 6.34 11.73 -11.22
CA ARG A 146 7.74 11.60 -10.78
C ARG A 146 8.06 10.17 -10.41
N GLN A 147 9.33 9.82 -10.49
CA GLN A 147 9.82 8.51 -10.05
C GLN A 147 9.70 8.39 -8.52
N ALA A 148 9.20 7.26 -8.06
CA ALA A 148 9.28 6.82 -6.68
C ALA A 148 9.96 5.45 -6.61
N GLU A 149 10.71 5.22 -5.54
CA GLU A 149 11.40 3.96 -5.31
C GLU A 149 11.35 3.55 -3.83
N TYR A 150 11.45 2.25 -3.61
CA TYR A 150 11.58 1.64 -2.30
C TYR A 150 12.59 0.50 -2.38
N GLU A 151 13.78 0.70 -1.82
CA GLU A 151 14.79 -0.35 -1.71
C GLU A 151 14.53 -1.30 -0.54
N PHE A 152 14.81 -2.58 -0.75
CA PHE A 152 14.70 -3.60 0.28
C PHE A 152 15.61 -4.80 -0.01
N THR A 153 15.79 -5.64 1.00
CA THR A 153 16.55 -6.90 0.92
C THR A 153 15.63 -8.07 1.19
N VAL A 154 15.75 -9.12 0.39
CA VAL A 154 15.17 -10.45 0.62
C VAL A 154 16.29 -11.36 1.16
N PRO A 155 16.24 -11.76 2.44
CA PRO A 155 17.35 -12.49 3.07
C PRO A 155 17.37 -14.00 2.78
N GLY A 156 16.22 -14.65 2.62
CA GLY A 156 16.13 -16.08 2.31
C GLY A 156 16.46 -16.41 0.85
N GLU A 157 16.62 -17.70 0.54
CA GLU A 157 16.88 -18.17 -0.83
C GLU A 157 15.76 -17.79 -1.80
N SER A 158 14.51 -17.89 -1.33
CA SER A 158 13.32 -17.44 -2.02
C SER A 158 12.25 -17.10 -0.99
N GLU A 159 11.67 -15.90 -1.09
CA GLU A 159 10.61 -15.48 -0.19
C GLU A 159 9.43 -14.91 -0.96
N GLU A 160 8.25 -15.19 -0.43
CA GLU A 160 7.05 -14.47 -0.82
C GLU A 160 7.05 -13.06 -0.22
N ILE A 161 6.91 -12.05 -1.07
CA ILE A 161 6.77 -10.66 -0.64
C ILE A 161 5.48 -10.06 -1.19
N ALA A 162 4.95 -9.08 -0.44
CA ALA A 162 3.89 -8.21 -0.93
C ALA A 162 4.44 -6.80 -1.20
N LEU A 163 4.15 -6.29 -2.39
CA LEU A 163 4.48 -4.94 -2.85
C LEU A 163 3.20 -4.10 -2.90
N LEU A 164 3.30 -2.85 -2.47
CA LEU A 164 2.16 -1.98 -2.21
C LEU A 164 2.35 -0.63 -2.90
N CYS A 165 1.32 -0.20 -3.63
CA CYS A 165 1.08 1.20 -3.95
C CYS A 165 0.05 1.72 -2.94
N GLU A 166 0.45 2.60 -2.02
CA GLU A 166 -0.32 2.93 -0.81
C GLU A 166 -0.65 4.43 -0.73
N LEU A 167 -1.85 4.74 -0.25
CA LEU A 167 -2.26 6.08 0.19
C LEU A 167 -2.62 6.03 1.67
N ARG A 168 -1.91 6.83 2.47
CA ARG A 168 -2.18 7.07 3.89
C ARG A 168 -2.43 8.56 4.10
N ALA A 169 -3.69 8.99 3.98
CA ALA A 169 -4.04 10.41 3.89
C ALA A 169 -5.38 10.76 4.54
N GLU A 170 -5.50 12.00 5.02
CA GLU A 170 -6.76 12.63 5.43
C GLU A 170 -7.58 13.06 4.22
N LYS A 171 -6.91 13.57 3.18
CA LYS A 171 -7.54 13.98 1.92
C LYS A 171 -6.56 13.86 0.76
N GLY A 172 -7.11 14.00 -0.45
CA GLY A 172 -6.36 13.97 -1.70
C GLY A 172 -6.34 12.59 -2.34
N GLU A 173 -5.53 12.46 -3.37
CA GLU A 173 -5.50 11.28 -4.21
C GLU A 173 -4.13 11.06 -4.86
N VAL A 174 -3.93 9.83 -5.29
CA VAL A 174 -2.72 9.37 -5.95
C VAL A 174 -3.07 8.54 -7.17
N TRP A 175 -2.22 8.65 -8.19
CA TRP A 175 -2.17 7.76 -9.34
C TRP A 175 -0.77 7.13 -9.41
N PHE A 176 -0.75 5.82 -9.62
CA PHE A 176 0.46 5.07 -9.95
C PHE A 176 0.33 4.60 -11.40
N GLU A 177 1.29 4.90 -12.25
CA GLU A 177 1.23 4.44 -13.63
C GLU A 177 1.52 2.94 -13.70
N LEU A 178 0.55 2.16 -14.19
CA LEU A 178 0.59 0.71 -14.19
C LEU A 178 1.78 0.13 -14.97
N ALA A 179 2.09 0.70 -16.13
CA ALA A 179 3.18 0.21 -16.99
C ALA A 179 4.57 0.42 -16.36
N SER A 180 4.72 1.44 -15.50
CA SER A 180 5.99 1.80 -14.86
C SER A 180 6.34 0.96 -13.64
N LEU A 181 5.38 0.25 -13.05
CA LEU A 181 5.56 -0.53 -11.83
C LEU A 181 6.41 -1.78 -12.12
N LYS A 182 7.57 -1.87 -11.46
CA LYS A 182 8.54 -2.96 -11.67
C LYS A 182 9.46 -3.17 -10.47
N LEU A 183 10.05 -4.36 -10.38
CA LEU A 183 11.22 -4.63 -9.56
C LEU A 183 12.49 -4.49 -10.39
N ARG A 184 13.54 -3.97 -9.78
CA ARG A 184 14.90 -3.91 -10.32
C ARG A 184 15.87 -4.55 -9.33
N LYS A 185 16.73 -5.46 -9.80
CA LYS A 185 17.85 -5.99 -9.02
C LYS A 185 18.88 -4.88 -8.76
N LEU A 186 19.43 -4.84 -7.53
CA LEU A 186 20.47 -3.90 -7.10
C LEU A 186 21.83 -4.57 -6.92
#